data_AF-A0AAU1HPH7-F1
#
_entry.id   AF-A0AAU1HPH7-F1
#
_cell.length_a   1.000
_cell.length_b   1.000
_cell.length_c   1.000
_cell.angle_alpha   90.00
_cell.angle_beta   90.00
_cell.angle_gamma   90.00
#
_symmetry.space_group_name_H-M   'P 1'
#
loop_
_entity.id
_entity.type
_entity.pdbx_description
1 polymer ?
#
loop_
_entity_poly.entity_id
_entity_poly.type
_entity_poly.pdbx_seq_one_letter_code
_entity_poly.pdbx_strand_id
1 'polypeptide(L)'
;MTVAPTPTWPTCGQSDCRGVLVRERGRCLAHVSAADRQIALLSVTAGSRADFRGVPLTSELIVELRRWTHGVLYDARFDQAVFSGDANFRGFVFSGRADFRDASFQGAANFERACFRGGAEFGRAVFEEDAGFDGVSFEAAVDFSRAQFRGALAMNGAYVTGSLDLSRARCSGPVEGMVFCTEEVRLRGAQLEQPVRLQLAVPRLHCREVTFLASSELLVQRAEVDLTDANLAARLSLFQHYGLFRLPDGSHMDEVWLRRRLSGFRMSELVSVRGADLSYLTLVDMSLRRCVFFGAHHLDQIRISGECYFASPRRSWGVHGGIPLRWAKRRAIADEHLLRRTVEYRARNREAWAEVTDDLPGTVMEPAHVAQLYRQLRKALEDNKDEPGAADFYYGEMEMRRLDRTETTRAERWLLHAYWLLSGYGLRASRALAWLLLAMCATMVLMLGLGLPDQSPDQTVSGNLPRGGGHVTLEIDKPSPALTLPLADRFSSERFEKTLRIVLNSVIFRSSGQELTMWGTYIEMVSRFIEPVLLGLAVLAMRGRIKRG
;
A
#
# COMPACT_ATOMS: atom_id res chain seq x y z
N MET A 1 4.77 -28.93 -25.91
CA MET A 1 3.81 -28.82 -27.02
C MET A 1 2.43 -29.16 -26.48
N THR A 2 1.55 -28.17 -26.35
CA THR A 2 0.13 -28.41 -26.06
C THR A 2 -0.52 -28.97 -27.32
N VAL A 3 -1.04 -30.20 -27.25
CA VAL A 3 -1.75 -30.82 -28.37
C VAL A 3 -3.00 -29.99 -28.64
N ALA A 4 -3.10 -29.41 -29.85
CA ALA A 4 -4.28 -28.65 -30.25
C ALA A 4 -5.53 -29.56 -30.17
N PRO A 5 -6.66 -29.07 -29.64
CA PRO A 5 -7.85 -29.88 -29.42
C PRO A 5 -8.37 -30.49 -30.72
N THR A 6 -9.01 -31.65 -30.63
CA THR A 6 -9.57 -32.34 -31.80
C THR A 6 -10.58 -31.43 -32.53
N PRO A 7 -10.48 -31.23 -33.85
CA PRO A 7 -11.42 -30.43 -34.62
C PRO A 7 -12.86 -30.94 -34.49
N THR A 8 -13.82 -30.02 -34.35
CA THR A 8 -15.26 -30.33 -34.30
C THR A 8 -15.96 -30.18 -35.66
N TRP A 9 -15.18 -29.91 -36.72
CA TRP A 9 -15.65 -29.65 -38.08
C TRP A 9 -15.09 -30.68 -39.07
N PRO A 10 -15.71 -30.82 -40.25
CA PRO A 10 -15.14 -31.61 -41.34
C PRO A 10 -13.78 -31.03 -41.77
N THR A 11 -12.73 -31.84 -41.67
CA THR A 11 -11.35 -31.44 -41.97
C THR A 11 -10.98 -31.69 -43.43
N CYS A 12 -9.94 -31.01 -43.90
CA CYS A 12 -9.36 -31.18 -45.23
C CYS A 12 -8.90 -32.62 -45.47
N GLY A 13 -9.12 -33.16 -46.68
CA GLY A 13 -8.60 -34.47 -47.09
C GLY A 13 -7.08 -34.53 -47.36
N GLN A 14 -6.31 -33.51 -46.97
CA GLN A 14 -4.84 -33.52 -47.09
C GLN A 14 -4.27 -34.13 -45.80
N SER A 15 -3.23 -34.95 -45.92
CA SER A 15 -2.51 -35.49 -44.76
C SER A 15 -2.11 -34.36 -43.80
N ASP A 16 -2.35 -34.56 -42.50
CA ASP A 16 -2.01 -33.64 -41.41
C ASP A 16 -2.65 -32.23 -41.47
N CYS A 17 -3.60 -31.99 -42.36
CA CYS A 17 -4.32 -30.72 -42.43
C CYS A 17 -5.64 -30.76 -41.65
N ARG A 18 -5.77 -29.88 -40.66
CA ARG A 18 -6.97 -29.73 -39.82
C ARG A 18 -7.93 -28.65 -40.32
N GLY A 19 -7.66 -28.07 -41.49
CA GLY A 19 -8.43 -26.96 -42.04
C GLY A 19 -9.88 -27.32 -42.35
N VAL A 20 -10.78 -26.38 -42.06
CA VAL A 20 -12.19 -26.48 -42.39
C VAL A 20 -12.37 -26.66 -43.89
N LEU A 21 -13.23 -27.59 -44.25
CA LEU A 21 -13.50 -27.96 -45.62
C LEU A 21 -14.32 -26.88 -46.33
N VAL A 22 -13.85 -26.43 -47.50
CA VAL A 22 -14.65 -25.62 -48.42
C VAL A 22 -15.72 -26.54 -49.01
N ARG A 23 -17.00 -26.25 -48.75
CA ARG A 23 -18.14 -27.09 -49.14
C ARG A 23 -18.00 -27.59 -50.58
N GLU A 24 -18.31 -28.87 -50.79
CA GLU A 24 -18.29 -29.58 -52.09
C GLU A 24 -16.90 -29.83 -52.72
N ARG A 25 -15.80 -29.35 -52.11
CA ARG A 25 -14.44 -29.48 -52.70
C ARG A 25 -13.51 -30.47 -52.00
N GLY A 26 -13.87 -31.01 -50.84
CA GLY A 26 -13.05 -32.00 -50.11
C GLY A 26 -11.74 -31.44 -49.49
N ARG A 27 -11.45 -30.15 -49.69
CA ARG A 27 -10.19 -29.49 -49.32
C ARG A 27 -10.46 -28.18 -48.58
N CYS A 28 -9.52 -27.73 -47.77
CA CYS A 28 -9.57 -26.41 -47.14
C CYS A 28 -9.11 -25.31 -48.10
N LEU A 29 -9.31 -24.05 -47.72
CA LEU A 29 -8.98 -22.89 -48.54
C LEU A 29 -7.51 -22.85 -49.02
N ALA A 30 -6.59 -23.37 -48.21
CA ALA A 30 -5.18 -23.47 -48.56
C ALA A 30 -4.84 -24.56 -49.60
N HIS A 31 -5.68 -25.61 -49.73
CA HIS A 31 -5.42 -26.79 -50.55
C HIS A 31 -6.38 -26.94 -51.75
N VAL A 32 -7.31 -26.00 -51.93
CA VAL A 32 -8.12 -25.91 -53.16
C VAL A 32 -7.33 -25.24 -54.28
N SER A 33 -7.78 -25.43 -55.53
CA SER A 33 -7.20 -24.75 -56.69
C SER A 33 -7.35 -23.22 -56.56
N ALA A 34 -6.51 -22.45 -57.27
CA ALA A 34 -6.57 -20.98 -57.22
C ALA A 34 -7.95 -20.43 -57.66
N ALA A 35 -8.58 -21.05 -58.66
CA ALA A 35 -9.92 -20.67 -59.12
C ALA A 35 -10.97 -20.90 -58.03
N ASP A 36 -10.90 -22.03 -57.34
CA ASP A 36 -11.85 -22.39 -56.29
C ASP A 36 -11.65 -21.56 -55.03
N ARG A 37 -10.40 -21.23 -54.73
CA ARG A 37 -10.04 -20.29 -53.67
C ARG A 37 -10.64 -18.92 -53.91
N GLN A 38 -10.56 -18.43 -55.14
CA GLN A 38 -11.17 -17.16 -55.53
C GLN A 38 -12.69 -17.18 -55.38
N ILE A 39 -13.36 -18.26 -55.80
CA ILE A 39 -14.80 -18.45 -55.61
C ILE A 39 -15.16 -18.49 -54.11
N ALA A 40 -14.39 -19.22 -53.30
CA ALA A 40 -14.60 -19.27 -51.86
C ALA A 40 -14.42 -17.89 -51.21
N LEU A 41 -13.39 -17.13 -51.57
CA LEU A 41 -13.14 -15.78 -51.04
C LEU A 41 -14.22 -14.77 -51.45
N LEU A 42 -14.79 -14.88 -52.65
CA LEU A 42 -15.95 -14.09 -53.07
C LEU A 42 -17.17 -14.31 -52.17
N SER A 43 -17.34 -15.51 -51.62
CA SER A 43 -18.42 -15.82 -50.69
C SER A 43 -18.21 -15.24 -49.28
N VAL A 44 -16.99 -14.79 -48.95
CA VAL A 44 -16.61 -14.15 -47.67
C VAL A 44 -16.86 -12.62 -47.71
N THR A 45 -17.60 -12.12 -48.71
CA THR A 45 -17.90 -10.69 -48.89
C THR A 45 -18.89 -10.14 -47.83
N ALA A 46 -18.98 -8.81 -47.79
CA ALA A 46 -19.56 -8.02 -46.70
C ALA A 46 -20.84 -8.61 -46.08
N GLY A 47 -20.70 -9.09 -44.84
CA GLY A 47 -21.78 -9.59 -43.99
C GLY A 47 -21.82 -11.12 -43.81
N SER A 48 -21.07 -11.91 -44.59
CA SER A 48 -21.00 -13.36 -44.40
C SER A 48 -19.92 -13.77 -43.39
N ARG A 49 -20.13 -14.94 -42.76
CA ARG A 49 -19.20 -15.48 -41.76
C ARG A 49 -17.91 -15.93 -42.43
N ALA A 50 -16.79 -15.37 -42.01
CA ALA A 50 -15.45 -15.77 -42.40
C ALA A 50 -15.01 -17.03 -41.62
N ASP A 51 -14.98 -18.21 -42.25
CA ASP A 51 -14.57 -19.47 -41.59
C ASP A 51 -13.23 -19.99 -42.14
N PHE A 52 -12.17 -19.85 -41.33
CA PHE A 52 -10.79 -20.25 -41.63
C PHE A 52 -10.22 -21.18 -40.57
N ARG A 53 -11.08 -21.89 -39.84
CA ARG A 53 -10.68 -22.76 -38.73
C ARG A 53 -9.73 -23.86 -39.15
N GLY A 54 -8.64 -24.04 -38.40
CA GLY A 54 -7.62 -25.06 -38.69
C GLY A 54 -6.84 -24.87 -40.00
N VAL A 55 -7.12 -23.81 -40.78
CA VAL A 55 -6.55 -23.64 -42.12
C VAL A 55 -5.10 -23.16 -41.98
N PRO A 56 -4.15 -23.75 -42.72
CA PRO A 56 -2.81 -23.18 -42.84
C PRO A 56 -2.85 -21.95 -43.74
N LEU A 57 -2.69 -20.76 -43.16
CA LEU A 57 -2.75 -19.47 -43.84
C LEU A 57 -1.32 -18.98 -44.11
N THR A 58 -0.97 -18.85 -45.38
CA THR A 58 0.31 -18.24 -45.80
C THR A 58 0.16 -16.71 -45.91
N SER A 59 1.28 -15.99 -45.93
CA SER A 59 1.27 -14.53 -46.11
C SER A 59 0.59 -14.10 -47.41
N GLU A 60 0.76 -14.87 -48.50
CA GLU A 60 0.09 -14.63 -49.78
C GLU A 60 -1.43 -14.76 -49.64
N LEU A 61 -1.91 -15.75 -48.90
CA LEU A 61 -3.34 -15.96 -48.69
C LEU A 61 -3.96 -14.83 -47.85
N ILE A 62 -3.21 -14.23 -46.92
CA ILE A 62 -3.66 -13.06 -46.15
C ILE A 62 -3.71 -11.81 -47.05
N VAL A 63 -2.77 -11.65 -47.97
CA VAL A 63 -2.80 -10.58 -48.98
C VAL A 63 -4.01 -10.74 -49.92
N GLU A 64 -4.30 -11.97 -50.36
CA GLU A 64 -5.51 -12.27 -51.13
C GLU A 64 -6.77 -11.95 -50.30
N LEU A 65 -6.82 -12.39 -49.04
CA LEU A 65 -7.93 -12.13 -48.13
C LEU A 65 -8.20 -10.63 -47.99
N ARG A 66 -7.15 -9.81 -47.77
CA ARG A 66 -7.28 -8.35 -47.69
C ARG A 66 -7.85 -7.76 -48.98
N ARG A 67 -7.40 -8.23 -50.15
CA ARG A 67 -7.85 -7.72 -51.45
C ARG A 67 -9.34 -7.95 -51.65
N TRP A 68 -9.85 -9.13 -51.29
CA TRP A 68 -11.25 -9.52 -51.52
C TRP A 68 -12.22 -8.97 -50.46
N THR A 69 -11.76 -8.86 -49.22
CA THR A 69 -12.59 -8.39 -48.10
C THR A 69 -12.48 -6.87 -47.88
N HIS A 70 -11.58 -6.21 -48.62
CA HIS A 70 -11.17 -4.83 -48.38
C HIS A 70 -10.71 -4.59 -46.92
N GLY A 71 -10.17 -5.63 -46.29
CA GLY A 71 -9.74 -5.59 -44.89
C GLY A 71 -10.88 -5.63 -43.87
N VAL A 72 -12.11 -5.98 -44.27
CA VAL A 72 -13.27 -6.07 -43.36
C VAL A 72 -13.77 -7.50 -43.25
N LEU A 73 -13.79 -8.07 -42.04
CA LEU A 73 -14.27 -9.43 -41.77
C LEU A 73 -15.47 -9.42 -40.82
N TYR A 74 -16.45 -10.28 -41.09
CA TYR A 74 -17.63 -10.49 -40.22
C TYR A 74 -17.57 -11.89 -39.62
N ASP A 75 -17.76 -11.99 -38.29
CA ASP A 75 -17.68 -13.24 -37.52
C ASP A 75 -16.50 -14.14 -37.92
N ALA A 76 -15.29 -13.58 -37.84
CA ALA A 76 -14.08 -14.20 -38.35
C ALA A 76 -13.62 -15.32 -37.40
N ARG A 77 -13.59 -16.55 -37.92
CA ARG A 77 -13.16 -17.74 -37.18
C ARG A 77 -11.83 -18.24 -37.71
N PHE A 78 -10.81 -18.09 -36.90
CA PHE A 78 -9.45 -18.58 -37.08
C PHE A 78 -9.08 -19.58 -35.97
N ASP A 79 -10.06 -20.17 -35.27
CA ASP A 79 -9.77 -21.14 -34.21
C ASP A 79 -8.96 -22.33 -34.76
N GLN A 80 -7.84 -22.62 -34.09
CA GLN A 80 -6.80 -23.59 -34.51
C GLN A 80 -6.10 -23.30 -35.85
N ALA A 81 -6.25 -22.11 -36.45
CA ALA A 81 -5.56 -21.77 -37.69
C ALA A 81 -4.03 -21.69 -37.49
N VAL A 82 -3.27 -21.99 -38.53
CA VAL A 82 -1.80 -21.93 -38.51
C VAL A 82 -1.36 -20.88 -39.51
N PHE A 83 -0.78 -19.78 -39.04
CA PHE A 83 -0.18 -18.75 -39.88
C PHE A 83 1.29 -19.10 -40.09
N SER A 84 1.61 -19.70 -41.24
CA SER A 84 2.95 -20.27 -41.52
C SER A 84 4.00 -19.23 -41.93
N GLY A 85 3.60 -17.97 -42.06
CA GLY A 85 4.48 -16.81 -42.29
C GLY A 85 3.89 -15.58 -41.62
N ASP A 86 4.35 -14.39 -42.00
CA ASP A 86 3.89 -13.13 -41.44
C ASP A 86 2.38 -12.96 -41.60
N ALA A 87 1.70 -12.73 -40.48
CA ALA A 87 0.26 -12.53 -40.40
C ALA A 87 -0.06 -11.03 -40.34
N ASN A 88 -0.19 -10.40 -41.51
CA ASN A 88 -0.41 -8.96 -41.61
C ASN A 88 -1.89 -8.55 -41.65
N PHE A 89 -2.45 -8.35 -40.46
CA PHE A 89 -3.78 -7.79 -40.22
C PHE A 89 -3.78 -6.28 -39.92
N ARG A 90 -2.71 -5.56 -40.27
CA ARG A 90 -2.59 -4.12 -40.01
C ARG A 90 -3.79 -3.34 -40.57
N GLY A 91 -4.53 -2.63 -39.72
CA GLY A 91 -5.70 -1.85 -40.13
C GLY A 91 -6.92 -2.66 -40.57
N PHE A 92 -6.98 -3.98 -40.31
CA PHE A 92 -8.20 -4.75 -40.53
C PHE A 92 -9.33 -4.32 -39.60
N VAL A 93 -10.57 -4.46 -40.06
CA VAL A 93 -11.79 -4.23 -39.27
C VAL A 93 -12.54 -5.56 -39.12
N PHE A 94 -12.54 -6.09 -37.90
CA PHE A 94 -13.34 -7.24 -37.51
C PHE A 94 -14.70 -6.72 -37.01
N SER A 95 -15.71 -6.72 -37.90
CA SER A 95 -17.03 -6.15 -37.63
C SER A 95 -17.91 -7.03 -36.73
N GLY A 96 -17.58 -8.31 -36.59
CA GLY A 96 -18.24 -9.25 -35.67
C GLY A 96 -17.25 -9.83 -34.66
N ARG A 97 -17.56 -11.01 -34.11
CA ARG A 97 -16.62 -11.72 -33.21
C ARG A 97 -15.40 -12.19 -34.00
N ALA A 98 -14.21 -12.06 -33.42
CA ALA A 98 -12.98 -12.60 -33.99
C ALA A 98 -12.41 -13.69 -33.07
N ASP A 99 -12.36 -14.92 -33.54
CA ASP A 99 -11.92 -16.08 -32.76
C ASP A 99 -10.59 -16.61 -33.31
N PHE A 100 -9.50 -16.41 -32.56
CA PHE A 100 -8.15 -16.89 -32.81
C PHE A 100 -7.70 -17.89 -31.73
N ARG A 101 -8.65 -18.53 -31.02
CA ARG A 101 -8.29 -19.48 -29.97
C ARG A 101 -7.49 -20.64 -30.53
N ASP A 102 -6.47 -21.04 -29.79
CA ASP A 102 -5.55 -22.11 -30.18
C ASP A 102 -4.86 -21.89 -31.55
N ALA A 103 -4.89 -20.67 -32.10
CA ALA A 103 -4.18 -20.34 -33.34
C ALA A 103 -2.67 -20.28 -33.11
N SER A 104 -1.90 -20.62 -34.13
CA SER A 104 -0.43 -20.58 -34.10
C SER A 104 0.08 -19.59 -35.14
N PHE A 105 0.77 -18.55 -34.70
CA PHE A 105 1.46 -17.58 -35.54
C PHE A 105 2.95 -17.93 -35.56
N GLN A 106 3.41 -18.51 -36.67
CA GLN A 106 4.80 -18.97 -36.83
C GLN A 106 5.75 -17.85 -37.23
N GLY A 107 5.26 -16.87 -38.00
CA GLY A 107 5.96 -15.60 -38.27
C GLY A 107 5.37 -14.44 -37.47
N ALA A 108 5.81 -13.22 -37.78
CA ALA A 108 5.39 -12.01 -37.07
C ALA A 108 3.88 -11.77 -37.23
N ALA A 109 3.18 -11.47 -36.13
CA ALA A 109 1.75 -11.18 -36.14
C ALA A 109 1.50 -9.68 -35.99
N ASN A 110 1.09 -9.02 -37.07
CA ASN A 110 0.85 -7.58 -37.10
C ASN A 110 -0.66 -7.28 -37.09
N PHE A 111 -1.16 -6.81 -35.95
CA PHE A 111 -2.51 -6.29 -35.75
C PHE A 111 -2.53 -4.77 -35.52
N GLU A 112 -1.48 -4.07 -35.92
CA GLU A 112 -1.34 -2.63 -35.70
C GLU A 112 -2.52 -1.88 -36.32
N ARG A 113 -3.11 -0.96 -35.57
CA ARG A 113 -4.27 -0.14 -35.98
C ARG A 113 -5.49 -0.97 -36.42
N ALA A 114 -5.55 -2.27 -36.10
CA ALA A 114 -6.74 -3.07 -36.34
C ALA A 114 -7.88 -2.64 -35.41
N CYS A 115 -9.11 -2.84 -35.85
CA CYS A 115 -10.33 -2.51 -35.10
C CYS A 115 -11.18 -3.77 -34.93
N PHE A 116 -11.44 -4.16 -33.69
CA PHE A 116 -12.30 -5.26 -33.32
C PHE A 116 -13.60 -4.70 -32.73
N ARG A 117 -14.69 -4.74 -33.51
CA ARG A 117 -16.01 -4.25 -33.07
C ARG A 117 -16.74 -5.24 -32.17
N GLY A 118 -16.50 -6.54 -32.39
CA GLY A 118 -16.95 -7.61 -31.51
C GLY A 118 -15.85 -8.08 -30.55
N GLY A 119 -16.18 -9.07 -29.72
CA GLY A 119 -15.19 -9.71 -28.83
C GLY A 119 -14.07 -10.39 -29.63
N ALA A 120 -12.83 -10.26 -29.15
CA ALA A 120 -11.65 -10.87 -29.74
C ALA A 120 -11.08 -11.94 -28.80
N GLU A 121 -11.04 -13.20 -29.26
CA GLU A 121 -10.61 -14.35 -28.46
C GLU A 121 -9.26 -14.89 -28.99
N PHE A 122 -8.16 -14.63 -28.29
CA PHE A 122 -6.82 -15.16 -28.54
C PHE A 122 -6.39 -16.20 -27.48
N GLY A 123 -7.36 -16.76 -26.74
CA GLY A 123 -7.08 -17.71 -25.68
C GLY A 123 -6.28 -18.93 -26.18
N ARG A 124 -5.16 -19.25 -25.51
CA ARG A 124 -4.20 -20.29 -25.90
C ARG A 124 -3.53 -20.11 -27.27
N ALA A 125 -3.65 -18.93 -27.90
CA ALA A 125 -2.88 -18.63 -29.11
C ALA A 125 -1.37 -18.65 -28.81
N VAL A 126 -0.58 -19.04 -29.80
CA VAL A 126 0.88 -19.08 -29.71
C VAL A 126 1.46 -18.14 -30.76
N PHE A 127 2.21 -17.15 -30.30
CA PHE A 127 2.99 -16.23 -31.12
C PHE A 127 4.46 -16.62 -31.01
N GLU A 128 4.99 -17.24 -32.07
CA GLU A 128 6.39 -17.71 -32.11
C GLU A 128 7.37 -16.55 -32.26
N GLU A 129 6.98 -15.52 -33.02
CA GLU A 129 7.73 -14.27 -33.20
C GLU A 129 6.97 -13.08 -32.58
N ASP A 130 7.35 -11.86 -32.96
CA ASP A 130 6.79 -10.62 -32.41
C ASP A 130 5.29 -10.46 -32.74
N ALA A 131 4.54 -10.02 -31.74
CA ALA A 131 3.12 -9.76 -31.82
C ALA A 131 2.85 -8.27 -31.60
N GLY A 132 2.53 -7.55 -32.68
CA GLY A 132 2.29 -6.12 -32.69
C GLY A 132 0.79 -5.78 -32.61
N PHE A 133 0.40 -5.09 -31.55
CA PHE A 133 -0.96 -4.57 -31.30
C PHE A 133 -0.96 -3.05 -31.16
N ASP A 134 0.02 -2.36 -31.74
CA ASP A 134 0.16 -0.91 -31.61
C ASP A 134 -1.02 -0.17 -32.27
N GLY A 135 -1.65 0.74 -31.53
CA GLY A 135 -2.81 1.51 -31.96
C GLY A 135 -4.07 0.68 -32.22
N VAL A 136 -4.13 -0.57 -31.74
CA VAL A 136 -5.32 -1.43 -31.88
C VAL A 136 -6.50 -0.86 -31.09
N SER A 137 -7.72 -1.02 -31.61
CA SER A 137 -8.96 -0.68 -30.91
C SER A 137 -9.83 -1.93 -30.73
N PHE A 138 -10.05 -2.33 -29.48
CA PHE A 138 -11.01 -3.34 -29.08
C PHE A 138 -12.25 -2.65 -28.50
N GLU A 139 -13.37 -2.69 -29.24
CA GLU A 139 -14.66 -2.12 -28.82
C GLU A 139 -15.46 -3.06 -27.91
N ALA A 140 -14.90 -4.22 -27.56
CA ALA A 140 -15.40 -5.17 -26.58
C ALA A 140 -14.25 -5.76 -25.74
N ALA A 141 -14.56 -6.77 -24.90
CA ALA A 141 -13.55 -7.51 -24.15
C ALA A 141 -12.62 -8.31 -25.08
N VAL A 142 -11.36 -8.43 -24.68
CA VAL A 142 -10.33 -9.21 -25.37
C VAL A 142 -9.70 -10.24 -24.42
N ASP A 143 -9.57 -11.47 -24.91
CA ASP A 143 -9.08 -12.61 -24.14
C ASP A 143 -7.77 -13.14 -24.73
N PHE A 144 -6.66 -12.93 -24.03
CA PHE A 144 -5.34 -13.54 -24.24
C PHE A 144 -5.02 -14.60 -23.17
N SER A 145 -6.02 -15.13 -22.47
CA SER A 145 -5.79 -16.09 -21.40
C SER A 145 -5.05 -17.33 -21.91
N ARG A 146 -4.00 -17.73 -21.20
CA ARG A 146 -3.10 -18.84 -21.57
C ARG A 146 -2.42 -18.68 -22.92
N ALA A 147 -2.42 -17.49 -23.53
CA ALA A 147 -1.62 -17.22 -24.72
C ALA A 147 -0.12 -17.31 -24.41
N GLN A 148 0.67 -17.66 -25.42
CA GLN A 148 2.13 -17.74 -25.33
C GLN A 148 2.73 -16.74 -26.31
N PHE A 149 3.46 -15.76 -25.79
CA PHE A 149 4.21 -14.78 -26.57
C PHE A 149 5.70 -15.11 -26.43
N ARG A 150 6.28 -15.72 -27.46
CA ARG A 150 7.71 -16.07 -27.49
C ARG A 150 8.57 -14.90 -27.95
N GLY A 151 8.07 -14.10 -28.90
CA GLY A 151 8.62 -12.80 -29.26
C GLY A 151 8.09 -11.65 -28.41
N ALA A 152 8.43 -10.43 -28.81
CA ALA A 152 7.99 -9.21 -28.14
C ALA A 152 6.48 -8.98 -28.31
N LEU A 153 5.83 -8.52 -27.24
CA LEU A 153 4.44 -8.06 -27.26
C LEU A 153 4.41 -6.54 -27.18
N ALA A 154 4.08 -5.89 -28.29
CA ALA A 154 3.94 -4.44 -28.38
C ALA A 154 2.47 -4.03 -28.33
N MET A 155 2.11 -3.15 -27.40
CA MET A 155 0.74 -2.65 -27.22
C MET A 155 0.70 -1.13 -27.05
N ASN A 156 1.51 -0.40 -27.83
CA ASN A 156 1.60 1.05 -27.74
C ASN A 156 0.33 1.72 -28.27
N GLY A 157 -0.40 2.42 -27.41
CA GLY A 157 -1.65 3.07 -27.79
C GLY A 157 -2.81 2.11 -27.99
N ALA A 158 -2.76 0.91 -27.39
CA ALA A 158 -3.87 -0.04 -27.44
C ALA A 158 -5.06 0.47 -26.61
N TYR A 159 -6.26 0.41 -27.18
CA TYR A 159 -7.51 0.86 -26.57
C TYR A 159 -8.49 -0.29 -26.40
N VAL A 160 -9.01 -0.50 -25.18
CA VAL A 160 -9.95 -1.57 -24.83
C VAL A 160 -11.15 -0.98 -24.07
N THR A 161 -12.35 -1.10 -24.62
CA THR A 161 -13.60 -0.66 -23.95
C THR A 161 -14.19 -1.71 -22.98
N GLY A 162 -13.71 -2.96 -23.04
CA GLY A 162 -14.07 -4.02 -22.10
C GLY A 162 -12.89 -4.40 -21.20
N SER A 163 -12.90 -5.63 -20.71
CA SER A 163 -11.75 -6.21 -19.99
C SER A 163 -10.65 -6.71 -20.93
N LEU A 164 -9.39 -6.54 -20.53
CA LEU A 164 -8.23 -7.19 -21.14
C LEU A 164 -7.77 -8.34 -20.22
N ASP A 165 -7.91 -9.58 -20.70
CA ASP A 165 -7.53 -10.77 -19.94
C ASP A 165 -6.22 -11.37 -20.46
N LEU A 166 -5.18 -11.39 -19.63
CA LEU A 166 -3.90 -12.06 -19.87
C LEU A 166 -3.67 -13.17 -18.83
N SER A 167 -4.74 -13.70 -18.23
CA SER A 167 -4.63 -14.68 -17.15
C SER A 167 -3.93 -15.95 -17.63
N ARG A 168 -2.87 -16.35 -16.91
CA ARG A 168 -2.00 -17.48 -17.22
C ARG A 168 -1.30 -17.38 -18.59
N ALA A 169 -1.24 -16.19 -19.18
CA ALA A 169 -0.40 -15.96 -20.34
C ALA A 169 1.08 -16.12 -19.96
N ARG A 170 1.89 -16.59 -20.89
CA ARG A 170 3.36 -16.66 -20.74
C ARG A 170 3.98 -15.71 -21.75
N CYS A 171 4.68 -14.71 -21.27
CA CYS A 171 5.47 -13.79 -22.09
C CYS A 171 6.94 -14.11 -21.89
N SER A 172 7.51 -14.81 -22.87
CA SER A 172 8.94 -15.12 -22.95
C SER A 172 9.74 -14.03 -23.66
N GLY A 173 9.07 -13.12 -24.39
CA GLY A 173 9.65 -11.87 -24.89
C GLY A 173 9.23 -10.65 -24.06
N PRO A 174 9.84 -9.48 -24.32
CA PRO A 174 9.53 -8.25 -23.59
C PRO A 174 8.09 -7.79 -23.87
N VAL A 175 7.47 -7.16 -22.88
CA VAL A 175 6.12 -6.60 -23.02
C VAL A 175 6.24 -5.09 -22.84
N GLU A 176 5.96 -4.34 -23.89
CA GLU A 176 6.06 -2.89 -23.88
C GLU A 176 4.79 -2.26 -24.45
N GLY A 177 4.30 -1.19 -23.81
CA GLY A 177 3.07 -0.60 -24.27
C GLY A 177 2.49 0.49 -23.40
N MET A 178 1.61 1.26 -24.02
CA MET A 178 0.69 2.17 -23.36
C MET A 178 -0.72 1.65 -23.62
N VAL A 179 -1.35 1.09 -22.59
CA VAL A 179 -2.66 0.43 -22.71
C VAL A 179 -3.70 1.22 -21.94
N PHE A 180 -4.79 1.52 -22.63
CA PHE A 180 -5.99 2.09 -22.04
C PHE A 180 -7.08 1.02 -21.98
N CYS A 181 -7.63 0.78 -20.80
CA CYS A 181 -8.71 -0.16 -20.57
C CYS A 181 -9.78 0.48 -19.68
N THR A 182 -11.05 0.44 -20.09
CA THR A 182 -12.13 1.12 -19.34
C THR A 182 -12.71 0.29 -18.20
N GLU A 183 -12.44 -1.03 -18.14
CA GLU A 183 -12.96 -1.91 -17.11
C GLU A 183 -11.84 -2.43 -16.21
N GLU A 184 -11.14 -3.49 -16.65
CA GLU A 184 -10.11 -4.13 -15.86
C GLU A 184 -9.09 -4.90 -16.72
N VAL A 185 -7.86 -4.95 -16.22
CA VAL A 185 -6.78 -5.76 -16.77
C VAL A 185 -6.50 -6.92 -15.80
N ARG A 186 -6.56 -8.16 -16.29
CA ARG A 186 -6.31 -9.37 -15.49
C ARG A 186 -5.00 -10.02 -15.90
N LEU A 187 -4.03 -10.09 -14.99
CA LEU A 187 -2.76 -10.79 -15.15
C LEU A 187 -2.70 -12.05 -14.28
N ARG A 188 -3.85 -12.65 -13.96
CA ARG A 188 -3.92 -13.71 -12.95
C ARG A 188 -3.09 -14.93 -13.35
N GLY A 189 -2.07 -15.30 -12.57
CA GLY A 189 -1.21 -16.45 -12.87
C GLY A 189 -0.33 -16.26 -14.10
N ALA A 190 -0.19 -15.03 -14.63
CA ALA A 190 0.65 -14.76 -15.79
C ALA A 190 2.13 -14.89 -15.44
N GLN A 191 2.94 -15.28 -16.41
CA GLN A 191 4.39 -15.45 -16.27
C GLN A 191 5.11 -14.50 -17.20
N LEU A 192 5.86 -13.58 -16.62
CA LEU A 192 6.57 -12.50 -17.31
C LEU A 192 8.06 -12.77 -17.15
N GLU A 193 8.65 -13.40 -18.18
CA GLU A 193 10.02 -13.89 -18.15
C GLU A 193 11.04 -12.80 -18.50
N GLN A 194 10.63 -11.84 -19.31
CA GLN A 194 11.43 -10.70 -19.76
C GLN A 194 10.88 -9.38 -19.17
N PRO A 195 11.68 -8.28 -19.25
CA PRO A 195 11.26 -6.99 -18.72
C PRO A 195 9.92 -6.53 -19.28
N VAL A 196 9.06 -6.04 -18.39
CA VAL A 196 7.77 -5.45 -18.74
C VAL A 196 7.80 -3.96 -18.46
N ARG A 197 7.45 -3.15 -19.47
CA ARG A 197 7.30 -1.70 -19.36
C ARG A 197 5.93 -1.30 -19.85
N LEU A 198 5.00 -1.15 -18.91
CA LEU A 198 3.62 -0.83 -19.24
C LEU A 198 3.18 0.49 -18.61
N GLN A 199 2.59 1.35 -19.43
CA GLN A 199 1.82 2.52 -18.99
C GLN A 199 0.34 2.16 -19.07
N LEU A 200 -0.33 2.06 -17.92
CA LEU A 200 -1.67 1.52 -17.80
C LEU A 200 -2.64 2.60 -17.30
N ALA A 201 -3.61 2.96 -18.14
CA ALA A 201 -4.83 3.63 -17.69
C ALA A 201 -5.92 2.59 -17.51
N VAL A 202 -6.22 2.24 -16.27
CA VAL A 202 -7.21 1.21 -15.99
C VAL A 202 -7.84 1.45 -14.62
N PRO A 203 -9.15 1.25 -14.44
CA PRO A 203 -9.77 1.31 -13.11
C PRO A 203 -9.27 0.22 -12.16
N ARG A 204 -9.06 -1.00 -12.65
CA ARG A 204 -8.61 -2.15 -11.87
C ARG A 204 -7.53 -2.97 -12.58
N LEU A 205 -6.44 -3.22 -11.86
CA LEU A 205 -5.33 -4.05 -12.32
C LEU A 205 -5.17 -5.24 -11.37
N HIS A 206 -5.58 -6.42 -11.83
CA HIS A 206 -5.52 -7.65 -11.07
C HIS A 206 -4.24 -8.43 -11.39
N CYS A 207 -3.21 -8.25 -10.57
CA CYS A 207 -1.91 -8.91 -10.63
C CYS A 207 -1.83 -10.08 -9.62
N ARG A 208 -2.86 -10.93 -9.59
CA ARG A 208 -2.91 -12.05 -8.64
C ARG A 208 -2.09 -13.25 -9.11
N GLU A 209 -1.34 -13.90 -8.24
CA GLU A 209 -0.54 -15.09 -8.59
C GLU A 209 0.43 -14.84 -9.78
N VAL A 210 0.72 -13.58 -10.12
CA VAL A 210 1.59 -13.22 -11.25
C VAL A 210 3.04 -13.49 -10.87
N THR A 211 3.85 -13.92 -11.83
CA THR A 211 5.29 -14.13 -11.63
C THR A 211 6.09 -13.18 -12.50
N PHE A 212 6.88 -12.31 -11.87
CA PHE A 212 7.86 -11.44 -12.54
C PHE A 212 9.26 -12.04 -12.34
N LEU A 213 9.87 -12.53 -13.42
CA LEU A 213 11.23 -13.09 -13.41
C LEU A 213 12.31 -12.07 -13.78
N ALA A 214 11.91 -10.96 -14.42
CA ALA A 214 12.79 -9.88 -14.83
C ALA A 214 12.33 -8.54 -14.28
N SER A 215 13.28 -7.60 -14.16
CA SER A 215 13.01 -6.26 -13.66
C SER A 215 11.98 -5.55 -14.53
N SER A 216 10.89 -5.10 -13.91
CA SER A 216 9.71 -4.58 -14.60
C SER A 216 9.22 -3.27 -14.00
N GLU A 217 8.66 -2.42 -14.84
CA GLU A 217 8.15 -1.10 -14.51
C GLU A 217 6.70 -0.98 -14.98
N LEU A 218 5.80 -0.72 -14.03
CA LEU A 218 4.40 -0.44 -14.31
C LEU A 218 4.07 0.97 -13.86
N LEU A 219 3.73 1.81 -14.83
CA LEU A 219 3.24 3.17 -14.60
C LEU A 219 1.72 3.12 -14.65
N VAL A 220 1.07 3.29 -13.51
CA VAL A 220 -0.38 3.12 -13.37
C VAL A 220 -1.07 4.46 -13.13
N GLN A 221 -2.20 4.68 -13.81
CA GLN A 221 -3.05 5.84 -13.62
C GLN A 221 -4.48 5.43 -13.28
N ARG A 222 -4.98 5.93 -12.13
CA ARG A 222 -6.36 5.72 -11.65
C ARG A 222 -6.70 4.25 -11.42
N ALA A 223 -5.69 3.44 -11.08
CA ALA A 223 -5.84 2.01 -10.93
C ALA A 223 -5.93 1.59 -9.46
N GLU A 224 -6.91 0.74 -9.15
CA GLU A 224 -6.87 -0.17 -8.00
C GLU A 224 -5.98 -1.36 -8.39
N VAL A 225 -4.80 -1.47 -7.78
CA VAL A 225 -3.81 -2.52 -8.06
C VAL A 225 -3.89 -3.60 -6.99
N ASP A 226 -4.02 -4.86 -7.40
CA ASP A 226 -4.06 -6.02 -6.51
C ASP A 226 -2.88 -6.96 -6.82
N LEU A 227 -1.95 -7.11 -5.88
CA LEU A 227 -0.76 -7.97 -5.97
C LEU A 227 -0.86 -9.23 -5.09
N THR A 228 -2.08 -9.68 -4.79
CA THR A 228 -2.27 -10.87 -3.94
C THR A 228 -1.57 -12.10 -4.52
N ASP A 229 -0.74 -12.76 -3.70
CA ASP A 229 0.04 -13.96 -4.03
C ASP A 229 1.01 -13.77 -5.22
N ALA A 230 1.42 -12.51 -5.49
CA ALA A 230 2.38 -12.22 -6.55
C ALA A 230 3.81 -12.68 -6.17
N ASN A 231 4.50 -13.31 -7.12
CA ASN A 231 5.88 -13.76 -6.98
C ASN A 231 6.83 -12.80 -7.72
N LEU A 232 7.63 -12.06 -6.96
CA LEU A 232 8.60 -11.10 -7.48
C LEU A 232 10.01 -11.68 -7.36
N ALA A 233 10.49 -12.38 -8.39
CA ALA A 233 11.86 -12.88 -8.44
C ALA A 233 12.88 -11.80 -8.84
N ALA A 234 12.40 -10.67 -9.38
CA ALA A 234 13.16 -9.50 -9.75
C ALA A 234 12.42 -8.21 -9.34
N ARG A 235 13.07 -7.05 -9.54
CA ARG A 235 12.52 -5.74 -9.14
C ARG A 235 11.22 -5.43 -9.88
N LEU A 236 10.15 -5.14 -9.14
CA LEU A 236 8.94 -4.54 -9.67
C LEU A 236 8.83 -3.11 -9.14
N SER A 237 8.82 -2.14 -10.04
CA SER A 237 8.58 -0.74 -9.70
C SER A 237 7.18 -0.33 -10.13
N LEU A 238 6.34 0.05 -9.17
CA LEU A 238 5.03 0.63 -9.41
C LEU A 238 5.09 2.15 -9.22
N PHE A 239 4.76 2.88 -10.27
CA PHE A 239 4.75 4.34 -10.27
C PHE A 239 3.35 4.87 -10.53
N GLN A 240 2.99 5.93 -9.82
CA GLN A 240 1.87 6.77 -10.25
C GLN A 240 2.22 7.51 -11.54
N HIS A 241 1.39 7.34 -12.56
CA HIS A 241 1.48 8.17 -13.76
C HIS A 241 0.60 9.42 -13.59
N TYR A 242 1.22 10.60 -13.73
CA TYR A 242 0.57 11.91 -13.60
C TYR A 242 0.28 12.59 -14.95
N GLY A 243 0.84 12.05 -16.04
CA GLY A 243 0.79 12.66 -17.36
C GLY A 243 -0.55 12.49 -18.08
N LEU A 244 -0.73 13.30 -19.12
CA LEU A 244 -1.71 13.07 -20.18
C LEU A 244 -1.14 12.00 -21.12
N PHE A 245 -1.94 10.98 -21.45
CA PHE A 245 -1.58 9.94 -22.42
C PHE A 245 -1.19 10.57 -23.76
N ARG A 246 0.09 10.47 -24.13
CA ARG A 246 0.59 10.86 -25.45
C ARG A 246 0.79 9.59 -26.26
N LEU A 247 0.08 9.50 -27.38
CA LEU A 247 0.30 8.42 -28.34
C LEU A 247 1.71 8.56 -28.95
N PRO A 248 2.31 7.46 -29.44
CA PRO A 248 3.63 7.48 -30.09
C PRO A 248 3.74 8.42 -31.29
N ASP A 249 2.62 8.80 -31.91
CA ASP A 249 2.53 9.74 -33.03
C ASP A 249 2.50 11.22 -32.60
N GLY A 250 2.63 11.49 -31.30
CA GLY A 250 2.58 12.84 -30.72
C GLY A 250 1.16 13.43 -30.64
N SER A 251 0.14 12.71 -31.12
CA SER A 251 -1.25 13.12 -30.95
C SER A 251 -1.71 12.87 -29.50
N HIS A 252 -2.57 13.76 -29.02
CA HIS A 252 -3.25 13.54 -27.76
C HIS A 252 -4.46 12.65 -28.03
N MET A 253 -4.56 11.52 -27.32
CA MET A 253 -5.83 10.79 -27.30
C MET A 253 -6.87 11.73 -26.66
N ASP A 254 -7.89 12.09 -27.43
CA ASP A 254 -8.74 13.25 -27.17
C ASP A 254 -9.32 13.21 -25.76
N GLU A 255 -8.83 14.11 -24.91
CA GLU A 255 -9.07 14.15 -23.46
C GLU A 255 -10.56 14.35 -23.12
N VAL A 256 -11.35 14.83 -24.09
CA VAL A 256 -12.77 15.14 -23.95
C VAL A 256 -13.63 13.88 -23.74
N TRP A 257 -13.29 12.76 -24.40
CA TRP A 257 -13.95 11.46 -24.16
C TRP A 257 -13.52 10.86 -22.82
N LEU A 258 -12.23 11.00 -22.46
CA LEU A 258 -11.65 10.56 -21.17
C LEU A 258 -12.27 11.31 -19.98
N ARG A 259 -12.48 12.63 -20.10
CA ARG A 259 -13.03 13.49 -19.04
C ARG A 259 -14.53 13.28 -18.81
N ARG A 260 -15.32 12.98 -19.86
CA ARG A 260 -16.76 12.73 -19.72
C ARG A 260 -17.08 11.41 -19.02
N ARG A 261 -16.23 10.38 -19.15
CA ARG A 261 -16.48 9.05 -18.57
C ARG A 261 -15.71 8.77 -17.27
N LEU A 262 -14.56 9.41 -17.06
CA LEU A 262 -13.70 9.23 -15.88
C LEU A 262 -13.52 10.56 -15.15
N SER A 263 -14.55 11.00 -14.41
CA SER A 263 -14.50 12.22 -13.59
C SER A 263 -13.60 12.07 -12.35
N GLY A 264 -12.69 13.03 -12.15
CA GLY A 264 -11.88 13.20 -10.92
C GLY A 264 -10.47 12.61 -11.00
N PHE A 265 -9.44 13.41 -10.66
CA PHE A 265 -8.10 12.88 -10.41
C PHE A 265 -8.17 11.97 -9.18
N ARG A 266 -7.91 10.67 -9.36
CA ARG A 266 -7.73 9.71 -8.26
C ARG A 266 -6.32 9.17 -8.39
N MET A 267 -5.55 9.25 -7.30
CA MET A 267 -4.30 8.51 -7.21
C MET A 267 -4.60 7.03 -7.32
N SER A 268 -3.69 6.29 -7.95
CA SER A 268 -3.75 4.84 -8.00
C SER A 268 -3.54 4.30 -6.60
N GLU A 269 -4.35 3.30 -6.23
CA GLU A 269 -4.36 2.71 -4.91
C GLU A 269 -3.86 1.27 -4.99
N LEU A 270 -2.92 0.91 -4.12
CA LEU A 270 -2.57 -0.49 -3.90
C LEU A 270 -3.59 -1.06 -2.90
N VAL A 271 -4.30 -2.11 -3.32
CA VAL A 271 -5.43 -2.69 -2.56
C VAL A 271 -4.98 -3.86 -1.69
N SER A 272 -4.12 -4.74 -2.22
CA SER A 272 -3.61 -5.87 -1.45
C SER A 272 -2.26 -6.35 -1.93
N VAL A 273 -1.45 -6.81 -0.98
CA VAL A 273 -0.16 -7.48 -1.19
C VAL A 273 -0.08 -8.80 -0.40
N ARG A 274 -1.22 -9.36 0.00
CA ARG A 274 -1.29 -10.59 0.80
C ARG A 274 -0.57 -11.73 0.08
N GLY A 275 0.29 -12.47 0.76
CA GLY A 275 1.01 -13.61 0.22
C GLY A 275 2.13 -13.28 -0.76
N ALA A 276 2.32 -11.99 -1.11
CA ALA A 276 3.41 -11.56 -1.98
C ALA A 276 4.73 -11.39 -1.21
N ASP A 277 5.85 -11.65 -1.87
CA ASP A 277 7.19 -11.27 -1.37
C ASP A 277 7.51 -9.84 -1.78
N LEU A 278 7.72 -8.97 -0.78
CA LEU A 278 7.89 -7.54 -0.97
C LEU A 278 9.35 -7.09 -1.08
N SER A 279 10.32 -8.02 -1.01
CA SER A 279 11.76 -7.72 -1.05
C SER A 279 12.20 -6.91 -2.28
N TYR A 280 11.49 -7.09 -3.39
CA TYR A 280 11.80 -6.49 -4.68
C TYR A 280 10.73 -5.48 -5.15
N LEU A 281 9.76 -5.12 -4.29
CA LEU A 281 8.72 -4.17 -4.62
C LEU A 281 9.16 -2.73 -4.28
N THR A 282 9.08 -1.86 -5.28
CA THR A 282 9.25 -0.42 -5.11
C THR A 282 7.93 0.28 -5.45
N LEU A 283 7.44 1.09 -4.52
CA LEU A 283 6.24 1.90 -4.66
C LEU A 283 6.62 3.37 -4.67
N VAL A 284 6.13 4.10 -5.67
CA VAL A 284 6.37 5.54 -5.81
C VAL A 284 5.05 6.25 -6.01
N ASP A 285 4.77 7.20 -5.11
CA ASP A 285 3.63 8.10 -5.21
C ASP A 285 2.26 7.42 -5.27
N MET A 286 2.01 6.39 -4.45
CA MET A 286 0.76 5.62 -4.47
C MET A 286 -0.07 5.76 -3.19
N SER A 287 -1.40 5.61 -3.30
CA SER A 287 -2.27 5.49 -2.13
C SER A 287 -2.20 4.07 -1.56
N LEU A 288 -1.88 3.96 -0.28
CA LEU A 288 -1.84 2.73 0.52
C LEU A 288 -2.97 2.69 1.56
N ARG A 289 -3.99 3.56 1.43
CA ARG A 289 -5.08 3.71 2.40
C ARG A 289 -5.88 2.42 2.58
N ARG A 290 -6.11 1.70 1.49
CA ARG A 290 -6.88 0.44 1.49
C ARG A 290 -5.98 -0.79 1.37
N CYS A 291 -4.66 -0.60 1.40
CA CYS A 291 -3.71 -1.68 1.20
C CYS A 291 -3.70 -2.63 2.39
N VAL A 292 -4.14 -3.87 2.17
CA VAL A 292 -4.02 -4.96 3.14
C VAL A 292 -2.62 -5.56 3.06
N PHE A 293 -1.88 -5.46 4.16
CA PHE A 293 -0.53 -6.02 4.29
C PHE A 293 -0.50 -7.37 5.02
N PHE A 294 -1.58 -7.76 5.69
CA PHE A 294 -1.64 -9.02 6.40
C PHE A 294 -1.34 -10.21 5.47
N GLY A 295 -0.40 -11.06 5.91
CA GLY A 295 0.07 -12.22 5.15
C GLY A 295 1.13 -11.91 4.09
N ALA A 296 1.60 -10.67 3.94
CA ALA A 296 2.74 -10.35 3.08
C ALA A 296 4.07 -10.83 3.69
N HIS A 297 5.02 -11.19 2.83
CA HIS A 297 6.37 -11.62 3.23
C HIS A 297 7.39 -10.48 3.01
N HIS A 298 8.41 -10.41 3.87
CA HIS A 298 9.49 -9.41 3.80
C HIS A 298 9.03 -7.96 3.68
N LEU A 299 7.94 -7.61 4.38
CA LEU A 299 7.41 -6.24 4.43
C LEU A 299 8.44 -5.22 4.94
N ASP A 300 9.48 -5.65 5.66
CA ASP A 300 10.57 -4.78 6.10
C ASP A 300 11.55 -4.38 4.99
N GLN A 301 11.48 -5.01 3.81
CA GLN A 301 12.34 -4.73 2.67
C GLN A 301 11.64 -3.93 1.56
N ILE A 302 10.35 -3.63 1.72
CA ILE A 302 9.60 -2.82 0.75
C ILE A 302 10.22 -1.42 0.63
N ARG A 303 10.32 -0.92 -0.61
CA ARG A 303 10.77 0.45 -0.86
C ARG A 303 9.58 1.35 -1.12
N ILE A 304 9.37 2.32 -0.26
CA ILE A 304 8.30 3.31 -0.37
C ILE A 304 8.95 4.67 -0.53
N SER A 305 8.69 5.32 -1.65
CA SER A 305 9.28 6.61 -2.00
C SER A 305 8.21 7.61 -2.44
N GLY A 306 8.51 8.90 -2.31
CA GLY A 306 7.60 9.98 -2.69
C GLY A 306 6.37 10.10 -1.78
N GLU A 307 5.28 10.61 -2.34
CA GLU A 307 4.03 10.89 -1.65
C GLU A 307 3.14 9.64 -1.59
N CYS A 308 3.48 8.72 -0.68
CA CYS A 308 2.65 7.56 -0.38
C CYS A 308 1.68 7.83 0.78
N TYR A 309 0.38 7.59 0.56
CA TYR A 309 -0.67 7.94 1.53
C TYR A 309 -1.23 6.73 2.25
N PHE A 310 -1.06 6.66 3.57
CA PHE A 310 -1.71 5.67 4.43
C PHE A 310 -3.09 6.15 4.91
N ALA A 311 -3.90 5.22 5.41
CA ALA A 311 -5.18 5.55 6.02
C ALA A 311 -4.97 6.36 7.30
N SER A 312 -6.04 6.97 7.80
CA SER A 312 -5.99 7.66 9.08
C SER A 312 -7.31 7.57 9.82
N PRO A 313 -7.30 7.39 11.14
CA PRO A 313 -8.55 7.42 11.90
C PRO A 313 -9.24 8.77 11.73
N ARG A 314 -10.57 8.74 11.56
CA ARG A 314 -11.38 9.95 11.46
C ARG A 314 -11.23 10.77 12.74
N ARG A 315 -11.11 12.10 12.60
CA ARG A 315 -10.99 13.04 13.72
C ARG A 315 -12.31 13.14 14.50
N SER A 316 -12.53 12.16 15.37
CA SER A 316 -13.74 12.02 16.17
C SER A 316 -13.39 11.90 17.65
N TRP A 317 -14.38 12.13 18.52
CA TRP A 317 -14.26 11.86 19.96
C TRP A 317 -14.45 10.37 20.21
N GLY A 318 -13.47 9.72 20.84
CA GLY A 318 -13.51 8.32 21.22
C GLY A 318 -13.08 8.11 22.67
N VAL A 319 -13.30 6.90 23.19
CA VAL A 319 -12.87 6.53 24.54
C VAL A 319 -11.63 5.65 24.46
N HIS A 320 -10.50 6.15 24.96
CA HIS A 320 -9.20 5.47 24.94
C HIS A 320 -8.83 5.04 26.36
N GLY A 321 -8.84 3.73 26.64
CA GLY A 321 -8.50 3.23 27.98
C GLY A 321 -9.39 3.78 29.10
N GLY A 322 -10.63 4.19 28.79
CA GLY A 322 -11.57 4.80 29.73
C GLY A 322 -11.65 6.33 29.68
N ILE A 323 -10.72 7.02 29.00
CA ILE A 323 -10.67 8.49 28.94
C ILE A 323 -11.26 9.01 27.63
N PRO A 324 -12.20 9.97 27.64
CA PRO A 324 -12.72 10.59 26.43
C PRO A 324 -11.67 11.52 25.81
N LEU A 325 -11.14 11.13 24.65
CA LEU A 325 -10.10 11.85 23.93
C LEU A 325 -10.41 11.87 22.43
N ARG A 326 -10.05 12.97 21.78
CA ARG A 326 -10.09 13.05 20.31
C ARG A 326 -9.01 12.15 19.71
N TRP A 327 -9.39 11.34 18.72
CA TRP A 327 -8.43 10.62 17.89
C TRP A 327 -7.50 11.63 17.21
N ALA A 328 -6.19 11.42 17.37
CA ALA A 328 -5.19 12.21 16.67
C ALA A 328 -5.05 11.69 15.24
N LYS A 329 -4.86 12.60 14.28
CA LYS A 329 -4.51 12.22 12.92
C LYS A 329 -3.11 11.58 12.94
N ARG A 330 -3.03 10.31 12.55
CA ARG A 330 -1.78 9.56 12.36
C ARG A 330 -1.90 8.67 11.13
N ARG A 331 -0.78 8.30 10.52
CA ARG A 331 -0.74 7.24 9.52
C ARG A 331 -1.12 5.91 10.18
N ALA A 332 -2.05 5.19 9.57
CA ALA A 332 -2.49 3.87 9.99
C ALA A 332 -2.64 2.94 8.78
N ILE A 333 -2.37 1.66 8.99
CA ILE A 333 -2.54 0.63 7.96
C ILE A 333 -3.99 0.16 7.89
N ALA A 334 -4.44 -0.30 6.73
CA ALA A 334 -5.80 -0.81 6.53
C ALA A 334 -6.11 -1.98 7.47
N ASP A 335 -5.12 -2.81 7.78
CA ASP A 335 -5.22 -3.94 8.71
C ASP A 335 -5.65 -3.51 10.12
N GLU A 336 -5.19 -2.35 10.63
CA GLU A 336 -5.64 -1.81 11.91
C GLU A 336 -7.10 -1.34 11.85
N HIS A 337 -7.51 -0.73 10.74
CA HIS A 337 -8.90 -0.32 10.54
C HIS A 337 -9.83 -1.53 10.57
N LEU A 338 -9.45 -2.63 9.90
CA LEU A 338 -10.20 -3.88 9.88
C LEU A 338 -10.23 -4.55 11.25
N LEU A 339 -9.09 -4.66 11.95
CA LEU A 339 -9.01 -5.21 13.30
C LEU A 339 -9.88 -4.43 14.30
N ARG A 340 -9.87 -3.10 14.26
CA ARG A 340 -10.62 -2.30 15.23
C ARG A 340 -12.12 -2.37 15.05
N ARG A 341 -12.60 -2.62 13.83
CA ARG A 341 -14.02 -2.89 13.60
C ARG A 341 -14.50 -4.13 14.34
N THR A 342 -13.65 -5.15 14.48
CA THR A 342 -13.98 -6.40 15.18
C THR A 342 -13.71 -6.33 16.69
N VAL A 343 -12.60 -5.72 17.11
CA VAL A 343 -12.15 -5.69 18.51
C VAL A 343 -12.83 -4.59 19.34
N GLU A 344 -13.24 -3.47 18.74
CA GLU A 344 -13.82 -2.37 19.51
C GLU A 344 -15.31 -2.58 19.83
N TYR A 345 -15.61 -2.70 21.13
CA TYR A 345 -16.97 -2.88 21.63
C TYR A 345 -17.88 -1.64 21.43
N ARG A 346 -17.32 -0.43 21.49
CA ARG A 346 -18.09 0.83 21.42
C ARG A 346 -18.30 1.28 19.97
N ALA A 347 -19.56 1.46 19.55
CA ALA A 347 -19.93 1.92 18.21
C ALA A 347 -19.21 3.22 17.79
N ARG A 348 -19.10 4.19 18.69
CA ARG A 348 -18.42 5.48 18.44
C ARG A 348 -16.93 5.34 18.14
N ASN A 349 -16.26 4.33 18.70
CA ASN A 349 -14.86 4.07 18.37
C ASN A 349 -14.78 3.39 16.99
N ARG A 350 -15.67 2.41 16.69
CA ARG A 350 -15.73 1.76 15.37
C ARG A 350 -15.93 2.74 14.22
N GLU A 351 -16.77 3.76 14.39
CA GLU A 351 -16.99 4.82 13.39
C GLU A 351 -15.71 5.60 13.06
N ALA A 352 -14.80 5.77 14.02
CA ALA A 352 -13.52 6.44 13.78
C ALA A 352 -12.63 5.66 12.80
N TRP A 353 -12.83 4.35 12.70
CA TRP A 353 -11.99 3.43 11.93
C TRP A 353 -12.71 2.88 10.68
N ALA A 354 -13.91 3.35 10.36
CA ALA A 354 -14.74 2.87 9.25
C ALA A 354 -14.32 3.38 7.84
N GLU A 355 -13.09 3.89 7.65
CA GLU A 355 -12.59 4.34 6.33
C GLU A 355 -12.41 3.15 5.36
N VAL A 356 -12.01 1.99 5.87
CA VAL A 356 -11.80 0.77 5.07
C VAL A 356 -12.94 -0.21 5.32
N THR A 357 -13.64 -0.57 4.24
CA THR A 357 -14.85 -1.41 4.29
C THR A 357 -14.66 -2.81 3.71
N ASP A 358 -13.55 -3.07 3.01
CA ASP A 358 -13.33 -4.34 2.32
C ASP A 358 -13.09 -5.47 3.33
N ASP A 359 -13.94 -6.49 3.30
CA ASP A 359 -13.87 -7.61 4.24
C ASP A 359 -12.73 -8.58 3.86
N LEU A 360 -12.07 -9.14 4.87
CA LEU A 360 -11.14 -10.29 4.77
C LEU A 360 -11.92 -11.56 5.20
N PRO A 361 -12.67 -12.22 4.30
CA PRO A 361 -13.49 -13.36 4.69
C PRO A 361 -12.64 -14.52 5.21
N GLY A 362 -12.94 -14.96 6.43
CA GLY A 362 -12.31 -16.13 7.06
C GLY A 362 -10.97 -15.89 7.76
N THR A 363 -10.45 -14.65 7.76
CA THR A 363 -9.16 -14.33 8.41
C THR A 363 -9.40 -13.81 9.82
N VAL A 364 -8.92 -14.52 10.83
CA VAL A 364 -8.87 -14.01 12.23
C VAL A 364 -7.55 -13.27 12.42
N MET A 365 -7.64 -11.95 12.55
CA MET A 365 -6.49 -11.09 12.82
C MET A 365 -6.45 -10.76 14.32
N GLU A 366 -5.30 -10.99 14.96
CA GLU A 366 -5.05 -10.59 16.34
C GLU A 366 -4.22 -9.30 16.40
N PRO A 367 -4.27 -8.53 17.49
CA PRO A 367 -3.43 -7.34 17.66
C PRO A 367 -1.93 -7.62 17.52
N ALA A 368 -1.45 -8.80 17.92
CA ALA A 368 -0.06 -9.22 17.77
C ALA A 368 0.40 -9.20 16.29
N HIS A 369 -0.42 -9.70 15.37
CA HIS A 369 -0.12 -9.68 13.94
C HIS A 369 0.01 -8.25 13.40
N VAL A 370 -0.91 -7.36 13.76
CA VAL A 370 -0.86 -5.94 13.34
C VAL A 370 0.35 -5.23 13.94
N ALA A 371 0.73 -5.56 15.19
CA ALA A 371 1.95 -5.03 15.81
C ALA A 371 3.21 -5.45 15.03
N GLN A 372 3.26 -6.69 14.53
CA GLN A 372 4.37 -7.16 13.68
C GLN A 372 4.41 -6.41 12.34
N LEU A 373 3.27 -6.19 11.68
CA LEU A 373 3.20 -5.40 10.45
C LEU A 373 3.72 -3.97 10.66
N TYR A 374 3.29 -3.32 11.76
CA TYR A 374 3.81 -2.00 12.15
C TYR A 374 5.32 -1.98 12.35
N ARG A 375 5.88 -3.02 12.98
CA ARG A 375 7.32 -3.14 13.20
C ARG A 375 8.10 -3.27 11.90
N GLN A 376 7.62 -4.12 10.98
CA GLN A 376 8.25 -4.33 9.68
C GLN A 376 8.20 -3.06 8.82
N LEU A 377 7.02 -2.41 8.71
CA LEU A 377 6.88 -1.14 7.98
C LEU A 377 7.73 -0.03 8.58
N ARG A 378 7.80 0.06 9.92
CA ARG A 378 8.68 1.01 10.59
C ARG A 378 10.13 0.83 10.18
N LYS A 379 10.62 -0.43 10.22
CA LYS A 379 12.00 -0.75 9.80
C LYS A 379 12.23 -0.35 8.34
N ALA A 380 11.31 -0.68 7.44
CA ALA A 380 11.39 -0.27 6.03
C ALA A 380 11.48 1.25 5.84
N LEU A 381 10.72 2.03 6.61
CA LEU A 381 10.76 3.50 6.55
C LEU A 381 12.05 4.08 7.15
N GLU A 382 12.52 3.52 8.27
CA GLU A 382 13.80 3.89 8.89
C GLU A 382 14.98 3.63 7.93
N ASP A 383 14.98 2.47 7.25
CA ASP A 383 15.99 2.11 6.24
C ASP A 383 15.97 3.06 5.02
N ASN A 384 14.79 3.60 4.67
CA ASN A 384 14.61 4.61 3.63
C ASN A 384 14.81 6.06 4.11
N LYS A 385 15.23 6.28 5.37
CA LYS A 385 15.43 7.59 6.02
C LYS A 385 14.15 8.44 6.18
N ASP A 386 12.95 7.85 6.11
CA ASP A 386 11.68 8.51 6.47
C ASP A 386 11.42 8.39 7.99
N GLU A 387 12.21 9.12 8.77
CA GLU A 387 12.07 9.15 10.24
C GLU A 387 10.72 9.75 10.73
N PRO A 388 10.16 10.80 10.11
CA PRO A 388 8.83 11.30 10.47
C PRO A 388 7.73 10.28 10.28
N GLY A 389 7.76 9.55 9.15
CA GLY A 389 6.82 8.47 8.86
C GLY A 389 6.91 7.37 9.91
N ALA A 390 8.12 6.87 10.20
CA ALA A 390 8.38 5.79 11.15
C ALA A 390 7.79 6.00 12.56
N ALA A 391 7.71 7.24 13.03
CA ALA A 391 7.16 7.57 14.35
C ALA A 391 5.66 7.24 14.51
N ASP A 392 4.87 7.43 13.45
CA ASP A 392 3.43 7.08 13.47
C ASP A 392 3.24 5.56 13.53
N PHE A 393 4.10 4.79 12.84
CA PHE A 393 4.09 3.32 12.88
C PHE A 393 4.55 2.79 14.24
N TYR A 394 5.54 3.43 14.89
CA TYR A 394 5.90 3.10 16.28
C TYR A 394 4.73 3.30 17.25
N TYR A 395 3.99 4.42 17.11
CA TYR A 395 2.80 4.65 17.93
C TYR A 395 1.74 3.56 17.71
N GLY A 396 1.52 3.15 16.45
CA GLY A 396 0.62 2.05 16.08
C GLY A 396 1.03 0.72 16.70
N GLU A 397 2.32 0.37 16.65
CA GLU A 397 2.86 -0.85 17.27
C GLU A 397 2.56 -0.88 18.77
N MET A 398 2.88 0.19 19.51
CA MET A 398 2.66 0.26 20.95
C MET A 398 1.18 0.18 21.32
N GLU A 399 0.32 0.74 20.47
CA GLU A 399 -1.12 0.66 20.66
C GLU A 399 -1.68 -0.74 20.44
N MET A 400 -1.16 -1.48 19.47
CA MET A 400 -1.53 -2.89 19.25
C MET A 400 -1.05 -3.78 20.39
N ARG A 401 0.18 -3.59 20.90
CA ARG A 401 0.69 -4.31 22.08
C ARG A 401 -0.15 -4.04 23.34
N ARG A 402 -0.75 -2.85 23.46
CA ARG A 402 -1.64 -2.52 24.59
C ARG A 402 -2.99 -3.24 24.47
N LEU A 403 -3.49 -3.44 23.24
CA LEU A 403 -4.75 -4.14 22.97
C LEU A 403 -4.59 -5.67 23.00
N ASP A 404 -3.39 -6.15 22.71
CA ASP A 404 -3.05 -7.56 22.78
C ASP A 404 -3.34 -8.14 24.16
N ARG A 405 -3.90 -9.35 24.22
CA ARG A 405 -4.21 -10.07 25.46
C ARG A 405 -3.60 -11.46 25.51
N THR A 406 -3.00 -11.92 24.41
CA THR A 406 -2.48 -13.28 24.27
C THR A 406 -1.00 -13.32 24.59
N GLU A 407 -0.18 -12.44 24.00
CA GLU A 407 1.28 -12.45 24.19
C GLU A 407 1.74 -11.51 25.32
N THR A 408 1.14 -10.33 25.45
CA THR A 408 1.58 -9.32 26.43
C THR A 408 1.06 -9.56 27.84
N THR A 409 1.99 -9.54 28.81
CA THR A 409 1.65 -9.72 30.23
C THR A 409 0.82 -8.55 30.77
N ARG A 410 0.09 -8.79 31.88
CA ARG A 410 -0.69 -7.72 32.53
C ARG A 410 0.18 -6.57 33.01
N ALA A 411 1.40 -6.87 33.50
CA ALA A 411 2.35 -5.88 33.98
C ALA A 411 2.87 -4.99 32.84
N GLU A 412 3.26 -5.58 31.70
CA GLU A 412 3.70 -4.84 30.51
C GLU A 412 2.58 -3.95 29.97
N ARG A 413 1.35 -4.44 29.93
CA ARG A 413 0.21 -3.63 29.50
C ARG A 413 -0.03 -2.45 30.43
N TRP A 414 0.07 -2.65 31.74
CA TRP A 414 -0.04 -1.56 32.70
C TRP A 414 1.06 -0.51 32.49
N LEU A 415 2.31 -0.96 32.26
CA LEU A 415 3.42 -0.07 31.91
C LEU A 415 3.16 0.70 30.61
N LEU A 416 2.67 0.04 29.56
CA LEU A 416 2.29 0.69 28.30
C LEU A 416 1.16 1.71 28.52
N HIS A 417 0.19 1.40 29.37
CA HIS A 417 -0.87 2.33 29.76
C HIS A 417 -0.31 3.57 30.47
N ALA A 418 0.57 3.39 31.45
CA ALA A 418 1.22 4.49 32.15
C ALA A 418 2.08 5.35 31.20
N TYR A 419 2.87 4.71 30.33
CA TYR A 419 3.74 5.39 29.36
C TYR A 419 2.93 6.20 28.32
N TRP A 420 1.79 5.66 27.86
CA TRP A 420 0.84 6.38 27.01
C TRP A 420 0.24 7.61 27.71
N LEU A 421 -0.17 7.47 28.96
CA LEU A 421 -0.82 8.53 29.73
C LEU A 421 0.15 9.69 30.00
N LEU A 422 1.39 9.36 30.38
CA LEU A 422 2.42 10.33 30.75
C LEU A 422 3.00 11.06 29.54
N SER A 423 3.30 10.34 28.44
CA SER A 423 4.10 10.90 27.35
C SER A 423 3.57 10.63 25.94
N GLY A 424 2.48 9.85 25.81
CA GLY A 424 2.00 9.40 24.50
C GLY A 424 3.04 8.54 23.79
N TYR A 425 3.67 7.61 24.50
CA TYR A 425 4.78 6.78 24.04
C TYR A 425 6.04 7.57 23.66
N GLY A 426 6.35 8.64 24.40
CA GLY A 426 7.53 9.47 24.14
C GLY A 426 7.44 10.37 22.91
N LEU A 427 6.27 10.47 22.27
CA LEU A 427 6.08 11.26 21.05
C LEU A 427 5.39 12.61 21.28
N ARG A 428 4.83 12.85 22.48
CA ARG A 428 4.04 14.05 22.79
C ARG A 428 4.61 14.82 23.98
N ALA A 429 5.54 15.75 23.70
CA ALA A 429 6.15 16.61 24.71
C ALA A 429 5.12 17.41 25.52
N SER A 430 4.03 17.86 24.89
CA SER A 430 2.97 18.62 25.58
C SER A 430 2.30 17.85 26.72
N ARG A 431 2.16 16.52 26.61
CA ARG A 431 1.60 15.70 27.70
C ARG A 431 2.58 15.59 28.85
N ALA A 432 3.85 15.33 28.55
CA ALA A 432 4.90 15.23 29.56
C ALA A 432 5.08 16.57 30.30
N LEU A 433 5.08 17.70 29.59
CA LEU A 433 5.14 19.04 30.17
C LEU A 433 3.90 19.37 31.02
N ALA A 434 2.70 18.96 30.58
CA ALA A 434 1.48 19.15 31.36
C ALA A 434 1.51 18.34 32.67
N TRP A 435 1.97 17.08 32.61
CA TRP A 435 2.18 16.26 33.81
C TRP A 435 3.27 16.81 34.71
N LEU A 436 4.35 17.36 34.15
CA LEU A 436 5.40 18.03 34.91
C LEU A 436 4.84 19.24 35.65
N LEU A 437 4.08 20.10 34.97
CA LEU A 437 3.44 21.25 35.58
C LEU A 437 2.46 20.82 36.69
N LEU A 438 1.63 19.80 36.43
CA LEU A 438 0.69 19.28 37.42
C LEU A 438 1.40 18.70 38.64
N ALA A 439 2.49 17.94 38.43
CA ALA A 439 3.32 17.40 39.50
C ALA A 439 3.94 18.52 40.33
N MET A 440 4.55 19.52 39.69
CA MET A 440 5.12 20.69 40.37
C MET A 440 4.06 21.47 41.16
N CYS A 441 2.86 21.67 40.61
CA CYS A 441 1.75 22.28 41.33
C CYS A 441 1.30 21.45 42.53
N ALA A 442 1.21 20.12 42.39
CA ALA A 442 0.86 19.22 43.48
C ALA A 442 1.93 19.22 44.59
N THR A 443 3.22 19.13 44.22
CA THR A 443 4.36 19.25 45.14
C THR A 443 4.30 20.58 45.88
N MET A 444 3.98 21.67 45.19
CA MET A 444 3.86 23.01 45.78
C MET A 444 2.71 23.09 46.79
N VAL A 445 1.53 22.57 46.45
CA VAL A 445 0.38 22.53 47.37
C VAL A 445 0.68 21.68 48.60
N LEU A 446 1.31 20.51 48.41
CA LEU A 446 1.69 19.62 49.51
C LEU A 446 2.78 20.23 50.39
N MET A 447 3.76 20.91 49.81
CA MET A 447 4.82 21.62 50.54
C MET A 447 4.28 22.80 51.36
N LEU A 448 3.36 23.59 50.80
CA LEU A 448 2.68 24.67 51.53
C LEU A 448 1.85 24.14 52.69
N GLY A 449 1.12 23.05 52.47
CA GLY A 449 0.21 22.47 53.46
C GLY A 449 0.89 21.68 54.57
N LEU A 450 1.99 20.97 54.26
CA LEU A 450 2.61 19.96 55.15
C LEU A 450 4.13 20.07 55.27
N GLY A 451 4.83 20.68 54.29
CA GLY A 451 6.27 20.55 54.13
C GLY A 451 7.13 21.65 54.76
N LEU A 452 6.64 22.89 54.79
CA LEU A 452 7.38 24.04 55.32
C LEU A 452 7.15 24.22 56.84
N PRO A 453 8.22 24.35 57.66
CA PRO A 453 8.10 24.65 59.09
C PRO A 453 7.62 26.10 59.35
N ASP A 454 7.08 26.35 60.54
CA ASP A 454 6.52 27.67 60.92
C ASP A 454 7.56 28.80 60.79
N GLN A 455 8.81 28.52 61.18
CA GLN A 455 9.99 29.38 60.99
C GLN A 455 11.22 28.49 60.71
N SER A 456 12.22 29.02 60.01
CA SER A 456 13.53 28.34 59.91
C SER A 456 14.16 28.35 61.31
N PRO A 457 14.47 27.19 61.93
CA PRO A 457 15.00 27.18 63.29
C PRO A 457 16.38 27.82 63.31
N ASP A 458 16.53 28.95 63.99
CA ASP A 458 17.81 29.62 64.15
C ASP A 458 18.75 28.73 64.97
N GLN A 459 20.00 28.60 64.53
CA GLN A 459 21.03 27.90 65.29
C GLN A 459 21.44 28.79 66.47
N THR A 460 20.95 28.48 67.66
CA THR A 460 21.39 29.16 68.87
C THR A 460 22.67 28.51 69.36
N VAL A 461 23.79 29.19 69.13
CA VAL A 461 25.08 28.78 69.70
C VAL A 461 25.15 29.29 71.13
N SER A 462 24.91 28.42 72.08
CA SER A 462 25.13 28.72 73.50
C SER A 462 26.53 28.24 73.89
N GLY A 463 27.30 29.10 74.57
CA GLY A 463 28.66 28.81 74.96
C GLY A 463 28.93 29.33 76.36
N ASN A 464 29.52 28.50 77.21
CA ASN A 464 29.88 28.90 78.57
C ASN A 464 31.34 29.38 78.57
N LEU A 465 31.57 30.66 78.90
CA LEU A 465 32.89 31.31 78.90
C LEU A 465 33.44 31.42 80.33
N PRO A 466 34.36 30.56 80.77
CA PRO A 466 35.00 30.70 82.07
C PRO A 466 35.99 31.88 82.07
N ARG A 467 35.94 32.74 83.11
CA ARG A 467 36.71 33.99 83.25
C ARG A 467 38.25 33.83 83.38
N GLY A 468 38.80 32.63 83.22
CA GLY A 468 40.21 32.32 83.45
C GLY A 468 41.01 31.80 82.25
N GLY A 469 40.39 31.69 81.06
CA GLY A 469 41.04 31.08 79.89
C GLY A 469 41.06 29.55 79.99
N GLY A 470 40.22 28.89 79.19
CA GLY A 470 40.08 27.44 79.10
C GLY A 470 39.16 27.05 77.95
N HIS A 471 39.09 25.75 77.63
CA HIS A 471 38.32 25.23 76.50
C HIS A 471 36.86 25.69 76.53
N VAL A 472 36.41 26.32 75.44
CA VAL A 472 35.02 26.75 75.24
C VAL A 472 34.24 25.58 74.64
N THR A 473 33.31 25.01 75.41
CA THR A 473 32.30 24.10 74.88
C THR A 473 31.14 24.90 74.31
N LEU A 474 30.96 24.79 72.99
CA LEU A 474 29.83 25.35 72.26
C LEU A 474 28.80 24.24 72.07
N GLU A 475 27.61 24.43 72.64
CA GLU A 475 26.48 23.51 72.46
C GLU A 475 25.54 24.14 71.42
N ILE A 476 25.48 23.50 70.26
CA ILE A 476 24.62 23.92 69.13
C ILE A 476 23.31 23.16 69.29
N ASP A 477 22.31 23.81 69.87
CA ASP A 477 20.96 23.27 69.95
C ASP A 477 20.16 23.72 68.71
N LYS A 478 19.45 22.78 68.10
CA LYS A 478 18.67 23.01 66.87
C LYS A 478 17.30 22.34 67.00
N PRO A 479 16.23 23.11 67.23
CA PRO A 479 14.90 22.55 67.41
C PRO A 479 14.39 21.88 66.13
N SER A 480 13.65 20.78 66.29
CA SER A 480 13.09 20.04 65.16
C SER A 480 12.05 20.88 64.41
N PRO A 481 12.07 20.92 63.06
CA PRO A 481 11.14 21.72 62.27
C PRO A 481 9.69 21.23 62.46
N ALA A 482 8.86 22.06 63.09
CA ALA A 482 7.45 21.79 63.36
C ALA A 482 6.52 22.72 62.54
N LEU A 483 5.31 22.22 62.23
CA LEU A 483 4.26 22.96 61.53
C LEU A 483 3.00 22.97 62.41
N THR A 484 2.72 24.11 63.05
CA THR A 484 1.59 24.32 63.96
C THR A 484 0.61 25.40 63.48
N LEU A 485 0.92 26.10 62.39
CA LEU A 485 0.07 27.16 61.82
C LEU A 485 -1.34 26.69 61.41
N PRO A 486 -2.37 27.55 61.52
CA PRO A 486 -3.70 27.32 60.96
C PRO A 486 -3.69 27.17 59.43
N LEU A 487 -4.62 26.39 58.86
CA LEU A 487 -4.67 26.12 57.41
C LEU A 487 -4.73 27.39 56.53
N ALA A 488 -5.38 28.46 56.99
CA ALA A 488 -5.46 29.72 56.26
C ALA A 488 -4.09 30.41 56.10
N ASP A 489 -3.24 30.32 57.13
CA ASP A 489 -1.94 30.99 57.16
C ASP A 489 -0.83 30.17 56.47
N ARG A 490 -1.11 28.90 56.18
CA ARG A 490 -0.19 28.02 55.43
C ARG A 490 -0.07 28.40 53.95
N PHE A 491 -1.12 28.99 53.37
CA PHE A 491 -1.17 29.40 51.96
C PHE A 491 -0.91 30.90 51.78
N SER A 492 0.23 31.38 52.29
CA SER A 492 0.67 32.77 52.15
C SER A 492 1.61 32.97 50.94
N SER A 493 1.70 34.20 50.45
CA SER A 493 2.60 34.58 49.34
C SER A 493 4.08 34.34 49.67
N GLU A 494 4.49 34.57 50.92
CA GLU A 494 5.87 34.37 51.37
C GLU A 494 6.26 32.88 51.37
N ARG A 495 5.36 32.01 51.83
CA ARG A 495 5.56 30.56 51.78
C ARG A 495 5.51 30.02 50.35
N PHE A 496 4.72 30.64 49.48
CA PHE A 496 4.68 30.32 48.06
C PHE A 496 6.02 30.57 47.38
N GLU A 497 6.67 31.72 47.62
CA GLU A 497 7.98 32.01 47.04
C GLU A 497 9.06 31.01 47.51
N LYS A 498 9.08 30.69 48.81
CA LYS A 498 9.97 29.67 49.39
C LYS A 498 9.73 28.30 48.74
N THR A 499 8.46 27.89 48.62
CA THR A 499 8.09 26.62 48.01
C THR A 499 8.46 26.55 46.52
N LEU A 500 8.19 27.62 45.77
CA LEU A 500 8.52 27.71 44.35
C LEU A 500 10.03 27.54 44.14
N ARG A 501 10.85 28.17 44.99
CA ARG A 501 12.31 28.02 44.94
C ARG A 501 12.75 26.58 45.25
N ILE A 502 12.13 25.92 46.23
CA ILE A 502 12.41 24.52 46.58
C ILE A 502 12.04 23.59 45.41
N VAL A 503 10.85 23.75 44.84
CA VAL A 503 10.36 22.91 43.73
C VAL A 503 11.23 23.11 42.49
N LEU A 504 11.48 24.36 42.07
CA LEU A 504 12.34 24.64 40.90
C LEU A 504 13.76 24.11 41.11
N ASN A 505 14.33 24.31 42.30
CA ASN A 505 15.64 23.76 42.62
C ASN A 505 15.61 22.24 42.67
N SER A 506 14.54 21.59 43.12
CA SER A 506 14.43 20.12 43.12
C SER A 506 14.38 19.53 41.70
N VAL A 507 13.69 20.21 40.77
CA VAL A 507 13.56 19.79 39.37
C VAL A 507 14.91 19.89 38.63
N ILE A 508 15.68 20.95 38.90
CA ILE A 508 16.90 21.30 38.13
C ILE A 508 18.19 20.94 38.86
N PHE A 509 18.20 21.02 40.19
CA PHE A 509 19.37 20.87 41.07
C PHE A 509 19.15 19.80 42.14
N ARG A 510 20.22 19.18 42.63
CA ARG A 510 20.14 18.02 43.54
C ARG A 510 19.80 18.36 45.00
N SER A 511 19.80 19.63 45.41
CA SER A 511 19.47 20.02 46.80
C SER A 511 18.84 21.42 46.90
N SER A 512 17.76 21.52 47.68
CA SER A 512 17.12 22.79 48.02
C SER A 512 17.85 23.51 49.18
N GLY A 513 18.62 22.78 49.98
CA GLY A 513 19.35 23.31 51.15
C GLY A 513 18.45 23.86 52.26
N GLN A 514 17.14 23.61 52.19
CA GLN A 514 16.14 24.12 53.13
C GLN A 514 15.77 23.06 54.16
N GLU A 515 15.43 23.52 55.35
CA GLU A 515 14.97 22.66 56.44
C GLU A 515 13.48 22.39 56.29
N LEU A 516 13.13 21.11 56.20
CA LEU A 516 11.78 20.64 55.91
C LEU A 516 11.25 19.81 57.07
N THR A 517 9.93 19.78 57.23
CA THR A 517 9.27 18.82 58.13
C THR A 517 9.49 17.39 57.62
N MET A 518 9.24 16.37 58.44
CA MET A 518 9.31 14.96 58.01
C MET A 518 8.49 14.70 56.73
N TRP A 519 7.26 15.22 56.66
CA TRP A 519 6.41 15.13 55.48
C TRP A 519 6.98 15.92 54.30
N GLY A 520 7.56 17.11 54.54
CA GLY A 520 8.29 17.88 53.53
C GLY A 520 9.46 17.11 52.92
N THR A 521 10.24 16.40 53.74
CA THR A 521 11.33 15.55 53.26
C THR A 521 10.81 14.43 52.35
N TYR A 522 9.73 13.74 52.72
CA TYR A 522 9.14 12.70 51.87
C TYR A 522 8.59 13.27 50.55
N ILE A 523 7.93 14.42 50.59
CA ILE A 523 7.41 15.11 49.39
C ILE A 523 8.56 15.50 48.46
N GLU A 524 9.65 16.05 49.02
CA GLU A 524 10.84 16.41 48.24
C GLU A 524 11.49 15.17 47.61
N MET A 525 11.65 14.07 48.36
CA MET A 525 12.21 12.82 47.84
C MET A 525 11.41 12.27 46.64
N VAL A 526 10.08 12.34 46.71
CA VAL A 526 9.20 11.89 45.61
C VAL A 526 9.29 12.83 44.39
N SER A 527 9.29 14.14 44.60
CA SER A 527 9.43 15.15 43.51
C SER A 527 10.76 14.97 42.77
N ARG A 528 11.86 14.72 43.50
CA ARG A 528 13.21 14.49 42.95
C ARG A 528 13.31 13.27 42.03
N PHE A 529 12.33 12.36 42.07
CA PHE A 529 12.27 11.24 41.13
C PHE A 529 11.30 11.52 39.98
N ILE A 530 10.08 11.95 40.30
CA ILE A 530 9.00 12.06 39.31
C ILE A 530 9.25 13.20 38.33
N GLU A 531 9.62 14.38 38.83
CA GLU A 531 9.71 15.58 38.01
C GLU A 531 10.88 15.51 36.99
N PRO A 532 12.10 15.04 37.35
CA PRO A 532 13.17 14.82 36.37
C PRO A 532 12.84 13.76 35.32
N VAL A 533 12.11 12.69 35.68
CA VAL A 533 11.66 11.67 34.72
C VAL A 533 10.69 12.28 33.70
N LEU A 534 9.73 13.09 34.15
CA LEU A 534 8.79 13.79 33.27
C LEU A 534 9.50 14.79 32.36
N LEU A 535 10.47 15.53 32.90
CA LEU A 535 11.32 16.42 32.11
C LEU A 535 12.13 15.65 31.07
N GLY A 536 12.75 14.53 31.44
CA GLY A 536 13.48 13.65 30.52
C GLY A 536 12.60 13.12 29.39
N LEU A 537 11.36 12.70 29.69
CA LEU A 537 10.38 12.28 28.70
C LEU A 537 9.97 13.43 27.75
N ALA A 538 9.83 14.66 28.27
CA ALA A 538 9.55 15.83 27.46
C ALA A 538 10.71 16.15 26.50
N VAL A 539 11.96 16.12 27.00
CA VAL A 539 13.17 16.34 26.20
C VAL A 539 13.31 15.28 25.11
N LEU A 540 13.08 14.00 25.43
CA LEU A 540 13.15 12.92 24.46
C LEU A 540 12.10 13.10 23.34
N ALA A 541 10.88 13.50 23.69
CA ALA A 541 9.82 13.80 22.74
C ALA A 541 10.12 15.03 21.87
N MET A 542 10.76 16.06 22.43
CA MET A 542 11.21 17.25 21.70
C MET A 542 12.34 16.92 20.72
N ARG A 543 13.36 16.16 21.16
CA ARG A 543 14.44 15.68 20.28
C ARG A 543 13.87 14.90 19.10
N GLY A 544 12.94 13.99 19.37
CA GLY A 544 12.23 13.25 18.33
C GLY A 544 11.46 14.16 17.38
N ARG A 545 10.95 15.32 17.81
CA ARG A 545 10.28 16.29 16.94
C ARG A 545 11.23 17.12 16.08
N ILE A 546 12.38 17.52 16.63
CA ILE A 546 13.40 18.30 15.90
C ILE A 546 14.06 17.45 14.82
N LYS A 547 14.29 16.15 15.07
CA LYS A 547 14.83 15.24 14.05
C LYS A 547 13.86 14.99 12.87
N ARG A 548 12.59 15.39 13.01
CA ARG A 548 11.51 15.17 12.03
C ARG A 548 11.22 16.38 11.14
N GLY A 549 11.73 17.57 11.45
CA GLY A 549 11.53 18.80 10.68
C GLY A 549 12.86 19.29 10.15
#